data_AF-A0A838VF41-F1
#
_entry.id   AF-A0A838VF41-F1
#
_cell.length_a   1.000
_cell.length_b   1.000
_cell.length_c   1.000
_cell.angle_alpha   90.00
_cell.angle_beta   90.00
_cell.angle_gamma   90.00
#
_symmetry.space_group_name_H-M   'P 1'
#
loop_
_entity.id
_entity.type
_entity.pdbx_description
1 polymer ?
#
loop_
_entity_poly.entity_id
_entity_poly.type
_entity_poly.pdbx_seq_one_letter_code
_entity_poly.pdbx_strand_id
1 'polypeptide(L)' 'MSETIYIETSIIGYLSARSSNNLILMANVEATREWWDSRRSQFTICTPYELMGE' A
#
# COMPACT_ATOMS: atom_id res chain seq x y z
N MET A 1 -8.28 7.37 18.08
CA MET A 1 -6.88 6.95 17.85
C MET A 1 -6.86 6.30 16.48
N SER A 2 -6.07 6.81 15.54
CA SER A 2 -5.88 6.14 14.24
C SER A 2 -5.00 4.91 14.44
N GLU A 3 -5.34 3.80 13.80
CA GLU A 3 -4.47 2.62 13.80
C GLU A 3 -3.19 2.94 13.03
N THR A 4 -2.05 2.54 13.58
CA THR A 4 -0.76 2.63 12.88
C THR A 4 -0.52 1.32 12.14
N ILE A 5 -0.25 1.42 10.84
CA ILE A 5 0.00 0.25 9.99
C ILE A 5 1.37 0.37 9.33
N TYR A 6 2.02 -0.78 9.21
CA TYR A 6 3.18 -0.93 8.35
C TYR A 6 2.72 -1.07 6.90
N ILE A 7 3.38 -0.33 5.99
CA ILE A 7 3.14 -0.46 4.56
C ILE A 7 4.31 -1.21 3.93
N GLU A 8 3.98 -2.36 3.36
CA GLU A 8 4.90 -3.16 2.56
C GLU A 8 5.33 -2.42 1.29
N THR A 9 6.57 -2.64 0.86
CA THR A 9 7.14 -2.05 -0.36
C THR A 9 6.32 -2.38 -1.61
N SER A 10 5.68 -3.55 -1.63
CA SER A 10 4.78 -3.99 -2.71
C SER A 10 3.59 -3.05 -2.92
N ILE A 11 3.06 -2.42 -1.87
CA ILE A 11 1.98 -1.44 -1.98
C ILE A 11 2.43 -0.24 -2.81
N ILE A 12 3.63 0.28 -2.53
CA ILE A 12 4.22 1.39 -3.30
C ILE A 12 4.50 0.97 -4.75
N GLY A 13 4.97 -0.26 -4.95
CA GLY A 13 5.15 -0.86 -6.28
C GLY A 13 3.84 -0.90 -7.08
N TYR A 14 2.75 -1.34 -6.47
CA TYR A 14 1.44 -1.38 -7.12
C TYR A 14 0.86 0.01 -7.39
N LEU A 15 1.03 0.97 -6.48
CA LEU A 15 0.55 2.35 -6.68
C LEU A 15 1.25 3.04 -7.86
N SER A 16 2.54 2.75 -8.06
CA SER A 16 3.35 3.28 -9.16
C SER A 16 3.29 2.45 -10.45
N ALA A 17 2.61 1.29 -10.44
CA ALA A 17 2.55 0.39 -11.57
C ALA A 17 1.82 1.00 -12.77
N ARG A 18 2.43 0.85 -13.95
CA ARG A 18 1.80 1.18 -15.23
C ARG A 18 0.96 0.00 -15.72
N SER A 19 0.08 0.28 -16.68
CA SER A 19 -0.70 -0.76 -17.36
C SER A 19 0.20 -1.89 -17.88
N SER A 20 -0.29 -3.12 -17.75
CA SER A 20 0.40 -4.34 -18.13
C SER A 20 -0.62 -5.37 -18.62
N ASN A 21 -0.20 -6.26 -19.52
CA ASN A 21 -1.03 -7.38 -20.01
C ASN A 21 -1.13 -8.52 -18.98
N ASN A 22 -0.41 -8.45 -17.86
CA ASN A 22 -0.53 -9.41 -16.79
C ASN A 22 -1.79 -9.11 -15.95
N LEU A 23 -2.87 -9.84 -16.23
CA LEU A 23 -4.17 -9.65 -15.56
C LEU A 23 -4.11 -9.84 -14.05
N ILE A 24 -3.33 -10.80 -13.55
CA ILE A 24 -3.18 -11.05 -12.11
C ILE A 24 -2.51 -9.85 -11.44
N LEU A 25 -1.45 -9.32 -12.07
CA LEU A 25 -0.80 -8.10 -11.59
C LEU A 25 -1.77 -6.92 -11.57
N MET A 26 -2.53 -6.72 -12.65
CA MET A 26 -3.49 -5.61 -12.74
C MET A 26 -4.63 -5.72 -11.72
N ALA A 27 -5.08 -6.93 -11.38
CA ALA A 27 -6.05 -7.14 -10.31
C ALA A 27 -5.49 -6.69 -8.94
N ASN A 28 -4.24 -7.04 -8.62
CA ASN A 28 -3.60 -6.59 -7.38
C ASN A 28 -3.38 -5.08 -7.35
N VAL A 29 -3.00 -4.48 -8.48
CA VAL A 29 -2.87 -3.02 -8.62
C VAL A 29 -4.18 -2.33 -8.34
N GLU A 30 -5.28 -2.82 -8.93
CA GLU A 30 -6.60 -2.21 -8.75
C GLU A 30 -7.09 -2.33 -7.30
N ALA A 31 -6.99 -3.52 -6.71
CA ALA A 31 -7.35 -3.72 -5.30
C ALA A 31 -6.51 -2.83 -4.36
N THR A 32 -5.23 -2.63 -4.67
CA THR A 32 -4.35 -1.75 -3.89
C THR A 32 -4.76 -0.28 -4.01
N ARG A 33 -5.11 0.17 -5.22
CA ARG A 33 -5.59 1.55 -5.46
C ARG A 33 -6.91 1.82 -4.77
N GLU A 34 -7.87 0.90 -4.91
CA GLU A 34 -9.18 1.01 -4.24
C GLU A 34 -9.01 1.14 -2.72
N TRP A 35 -8.19 0.29 -2.12
CA TRP A 35 -7.92 0.37 -0.68
C TRP A 35 -7.21 1.68 -0.32
N TRP A 36 -6.21 2.10 -1.10
CA TRP A 36 -5.47 3.33 -0.85
C TRP A 36 -6.40 4.54 -0.88
N ASP A 37 -7.24 4.67 -1.91
CA ASP A 37 -8.12 5.83 -2.06
C ASP A 37 -9.24 5.85 -1.01
N SER A 38 -9.78 4.68 -0.65
CA SER A 38 -10.93 4.60 0.27
C SER A 38 -10.55 4.59 1.75
N ARG A 39 -9.35 4.12 2.11
CA ARG A 39 -8.99 3.85 3.52
C ARG A 39 -7.68 4.44 4.00
N ARG A 40 -6.73 4.78 3.11
CA ARG A 40 -5.39 5.24 3.52
C ARG A 40 -5.42 6.35 4.56
N SER A 41 -6.33 7.31 4.41
CA SER A 41 -6.45 8.48 5.29
C SER A 41 -6.83 8.14 6.73
N GLN A 42 -7.33 6.93 6.99
CA GLN A 42 -7.74 6.48 8.33
C GLN A 42 -6.56 5.97 9.17
N PHE A 43 -5.39 5.79 8.55
CA PHE A 43 -4.23 5.17 9.18
C PHE A 43 -3.02 6.10 9.26
N THR A 44 -2.25 5.95 10.33
CA THR A 44 -0.87 6.46 10.38
C THR A 44 0.05 5.41 9.74
N ILE A 45 0.86 5.81 8.75
CA ILE A 45 1.86 4.90 8.17
C ILE A 45 3.11 4.93 9.02
N CYS A 46 3.64 3.75 9.35
CA CYS A 46 5.02 3.60 9.77
C CYS A 46 5.88 2.95 8.68
N THR A 47 7.15 3.30 8.69
CA THR A 47 8.20 2.73 7.83
C THR A 47 9.00 1.66 8.60
N PRO A 48 9.67 0.72 7.91
CA PRO A 48 10.37 -0.36 8.61
C PRO A 48 11.46 0.15 9.57
N TYR A 49 12.08 1.29 9.25
CA TYR A 49 13.08 1.93 10.09
C TYR A 49 12.53 2.43 11.44
N GLU A 50 11.25 2.78 11.49
CA GLU A 50 10.59 3.20 12.73
C GLU A 50 10.24 2.00 13.62
N LEU A 51 10.05 0.82 13.06
CA LEU A 51 9.76 -0.42 13.80
C LEU A 51 11.02 -1.14 14.32
N MET A 52 12.19 -0.85 13.74
CA MET A 52 13.47 -1.46 14.12
C MET A 52 14.24 -0.67 15.19
N GLY A 53 13.67 0.44 15.67
CA GLY A 53 14.28 1.36 16.64
C GLY A 53 13.73 1.27 18.07
N GLU A 54 12.85 0.31 18.36
CA GLU A 54 12.36 -0.03 19.71
C GLU A 54 12.91 -1.37 20.20
#